data_AF-A0A8J8T6N1-F1
#
_entry.id   AF-A0A8J8T6N1-F1
#
_cell.length_a   1.000
_cell.length_b   1.000
_cell.length_c   1.000
_cell.angle_alpha   90.00
_cell.angle_beta   90.00
_cell.angle_gamma   90.00
#
_symmetry.space_group_name_H-M   'P 1'
#
loop_
_entity.id
_entity.type
_entity.pdbx_description
1 polymer ?
#
loop_
_entity_poly.entity_id
_entity_poly.type
_entity_poly.pdbx_seq_one_letter_code
_entity_poly.pdbx_strand_id
1 'polypeptide(L)'
;MASKGEIGKGGSRKNMNAVETNAQWVEAIKKEMNHHELNEHFDFNPKNLVLITDKPMAAKHTMGGAGSTQEDMEALKKKLEVLTSVPKKKYPYAITSAQEVGWDNDEMFQAHVPRYGYSKGSCAETKYANDYVIMTHKSPFVTKDKLADHAKK
;
A
#
# COMPACT_ATOMS: atom_id res chain seq x y z
N MET A 1 -13.62 -47.64 -29.57
CA MET A 1 -14.95 -47.23 -30.05
C MET A 1 -15.16 -45.78 -29.62
N ALA A 2 -15.09 -44.85 -30.57
CA ALA A 2 -15.24 -43.41 -30.32
C ALA A 2 -16.73 -43.04 -30.32
N SER A 3 -17.23 -42.52 -29.20
CA SER A 3 -18.58 -41.95 -29.09
C SER A 3 -18.54 -40.52 -29.61
N LYS A 4 -19.21 -40.27 -30.75
CA LYS A 4 -19.41 -38.94 -31.33
C LYS A 4 -20.41 -38.18 -30.47
N GLY A 5 -19.95 -37.12 -29.80
CA GLY A 5 -20.83 -36.12 -29.20
C GLY A 5 -21.50 -35.30 -30.30
N GLU A 6 -22.83 -35.35 -30.36
CA GLU A 6 -23.64 -34.51 -31.24
C GLU A 6 -23.55 -33.05 -30.83
N ILE A 7 -23.16 -32.21 -31.78
CA ILE A 7 -23.16 -30.75 -31.66
C ILE A 7 -24.64 -30.31 -31.74
N GLY A 8 -25.13 -29.77 -30.62
CA GLY A 8 -26.49 -29.24 -30.51
C GLY A 8 -26.77 -28.19 -31.59
N LYS A 9 -27.76 -28.48 -32.44
CA LYS A 9 -28.32 -27.56 -33.43
C LYS A 9 -28.83 -26.31 -32.71
N GLY A 10 -28.27 -25.15 -33.06
CA GLY A 10 -28.77 -23.85 -32.66
C GLY A 10 -30.21 -23.68 -33.14
N GLY A 11 -31.14 -23.58 -32.20
CA GLY A 11 -32.55 -23.29 -32.48
C GLY A 11 -32.70 -21.85 -32.95
N SER A 12 -33.31 -21.65 -34.12
CA SER A 12 -33.81 -20.34 -34.55
C SER A 12 -34.80 -19.83 -33.51
N ARG A 13 -34.53 -18.68 -32.89
CA ARG A 13 -35.46 -18.08 -31.94
C ARG A 13 -36.78 -17.81 -32.66
N LYS A 14 -37.88 -18.37 -32.15
CA LYS A 14 -39.24 -18.00 -32.59
C LYS A 14 -39.39 -16.49 -32.47
N ASN A 15 -40.14 -15.89 -33.39
CA ASN A 15 -40.58 -14.49 -33.28
C ASN A 15 -41.18 -14.29 -31.88
N MET A 16 -40.45 -13.59 -31.04
CA MET A 16 -40.72 -13.48 -29.61
C MET A 16 -41.95 -12.60 -29.42
N ASN A 17 -42.89 -13.05 -28.58
CA ASN A 17 -44.09 -12.26 -28.32
C ASN A 17 -43.70 -11.00 -27.53
N ALA A 18 -44.43 -9.89 -27.68
CA ALA A 18 -44.18 -8.65 -26.95
C ALA A 18 -44.12 -8.85 -25.42
N VAL A 19 -44.91 -9.80 -24.89
CA VAL A 19 -44.89 -10.18 -23.48
C VAL A 19 -43.56 -10.83 -23.07
N GLU A 20 -42.99 -11.68 -23.93
CA GLU A 20 -41.70 -12.35 -23.67
C GLU A 20 -40.54 -11.35 -23.77
N THR A 21 -40.60 -10.40 -24.70
CA THR A 21 -39.65 -9.28 -24.80
C THR A 21 -39.69 -8.39 -23.56
N ASN A 22 -40.90 -8.07 -23.07
CA ASN A 22 -41.06 -7.31 -21.84
C ASN A 22 -40.56 -8.09 -20.61
N ALA A 23 -40.75 -9.40 -20.58
CA ALA A 23 -40.23 -10.25 -19.49
C ALA A 23 -38.70 -10.27 -19.47
N GLN A 24 -38.04 -10.36 -20.64
CA GLN A 24 -36.58 -10.24 -20.74
C GLN A 24 -36.08 -8.86 -20.30
N TRP A 25 -36.82 -7.80 -20.63
CA TRP A 25 -36.48 -6.45 -20.22
C TRP A 25 -36.57 -6.28 -18.70
N VAL A 26 -37.63 -6.82 -18.06
CA VAL A 26 -37.77 -6.81 -16.60
C VAL A 26 -36.67 -7.62 -15.92
N GLU A 27 -36.30 -8.78 -16.47
CA GLU A 27 -35.16 -9.56 -15.99
C GLU A 27 -33.83 -8.80 -16.11
N ALA A 28 -33.60 -8.09 -17.21
CA ALA A 28 -32.41 -7.28 -17.42
C ALA A 28 -32.34 -6.13 -16.40
N ILE A 29 -33.44 -5.38 -16.22
CA ILE A 29 -33.53 -4.33 -15.21
C ILE A 29 -33.27 -4.90 -13.81
N LYS A 30 -33.88 -6.05 -13.46
CA LYS A 30 -33.64 -6.69 -12.16
C LYS A 30 -32.17 -7.07 -11.96
N LYS A 31 -31.50 -7.58 -13.00
CA LYS A 31 -30.07 -7.91 -12.95
C LYS A 31 -29.19 -6.67 -12.78
N GLU A 32 -29.53 -5.58 -13.46
CA GLU A 32 -28.83 -4.29 -13.33
C GLU A 32 -29.03 -3.70 -11.93
N MET A 33 -30.27 -3.70 -11.42
CA MET A 33 -30.59 -3.23 -10.07
C MET A 33 -29.87 -4.02 -8.98
N ASN A 34 -29.73 -5.35 -9.13
CA ASN A 34 -29.04 -6.20 -8.17
C ASN A 34 -27.53 -5.91 -8.06
N HIS A 35 -26.93 -5.25 -9.06
CA HIS A 35 -25.51 -4.88 -9.03
C HIS A 35 -25.31 -3.36 -8.89
N HIS A 36 -26.39 -2.61 -8.60
CA HIS A 36 -26.35 -1.17 -8.36
C HIS A 36 -26.18 -0.85 -6.86
N GLU A 37 -25.45 -1.68 -6.12
CA GLU A 37 -25.03 -1.31 -4.77
C GLU A 37 -23.75 -0.49 -4.88
N LEU A 38 -23.81 0.77 -4.44
CA LEU A 38 -22.61 1.59 -4.30
C LEU A 38 -21.73 0.93 -3.25
N ASN A 39 -20.42 0.84 -3.51
CA ASN A 39 -19.48 0.46 -2.47
C ASN A 39 -19.38 1.61 -1.45
N GLU A 40 -20.16 1.52 -0.38
CA GLU A 40 -20.11 2.45 0.75
C GLU A 40 -18.96 2.13 1.72
N HIS A 41 -18.24 1.02 1.51
CA HIS A 41 -17.09 0.65 2.31
C HIS A 41 -15.86 1.41 1.83
N PHE A 42 -15.70 2.63 2.35
CA PHE A 42 -14.47 3.39 2.20
C PHE A 42 -13.33 2.71 2.97
N ASP A 43 -12.27 2.39 2.23
CA ASP A 43 -10.98 1.96 2.75
C ASP A 43 -9.93 3.00 2.37
N PHE A 44 -8.95 3.22 3.24
CA PHE A 44 -7.94 4.26 3.05
C PHE A 44 -6.55 3.68 3.24
N ASN A 45 -5.62 4.08 2.37
CA ASN A 45 -4.22 3.72 2.54
C ASN A 45 -3.61 4.63 3.62
N PRO A 46 -3.20 4.10 4.79
CA PRO A 46 -2.66 4.91 5.88
C PRO A 46 -1.36 5.64 5.49
N LYS A 47 -0.63 5.18 4.46
CA LYS A 47 0.60 5.84 3.98
C LYS A 47 0.33 7.14 3.23
N ASN A 48 -0.88 7.32 2.67
CA ASN A 48 -1.23 8.45 1.82
C ASN A 48 -2.17 9.44 2.55
N LEU A 49 -2.34 9.31 3.86
CA LEU A 49 -3.14 10.24 4.65
C LEU A 49 -2.37 11.54 4.87
N VAL A 50 -2.87 12.64 4.30
CA VAL A 50 -2.37 13.99 4.55
C VAL A 50 -3.30 14.67 5.55
N LEU A 51 -2.74 15.18 6.64
CA LEU A 51 -3.48 16.00 7.59
C LEU A 51 -3.75 17.38 6.96
N ILE A 52 -4.96 17.58 6.44
CA ILE A 52 -5.41 18.90 6.01
C ILE A 52 -6.01 19.59 7.22
N THR A 53 -5.27 20.54 7.80
CA THR A 53 -5.82 21.42 8.82
C THR A 53 -6.80 22.39 8.17
N ASP A 54 -7.90 22.66 8.84
CA ASP A 54 -8.83 23.71 8.41
C ASP A 54 -8.11 25.05 8.24
N LYS A 55 -8.65 25.90 7.36
CA LYS A 55 -8.16 27.27 7.23
C LYS A 55 -8.28 27.95 8.60
N PRO A 56 -7.27 28.73 9.04
CA PRO A 56 -7.26 29.34 10.38
C PRO A 56 -8.43 30.31 10.61
N MET A 57 -9.02 30.83 9.53
CA MET A 57 -10.20 31.72 9.56
C MET A 57 -11.51 31.01 9.15
N ALA A 58 -11.51 29.69 8.98
CA ALA A 58 -12.74 28.98 8.75
C ALA A 58 -13.60 29.13 10.01
N ALA A 59 -14.69 29.90 9.89
CA ALA A 59 -15.78 29.78 10.84
C ALA A 59 -16.10 28.28 10.90
N LYS A 60 -16.00 27.69 12.10
CA LYS A 60 -16.32 26.27 12.30
C LYS A 60 -17.74 26.08 11.77
N HIS A 61 -17.85 25.52 10.57
CA HIS A 61 -19.13 25.19 9.99
C HIS A 61 -19.67 24.07 10.87
N THR A 62 -20.49 24.43 11.85
CA THR A 62 -21.39 23.51 12.54
C THR A 62 -22.47 23.10 11.55
N MET A 63 -22.07 22.43 10.46
CA MET A 63 -22.98 21.66 9.65
C MET A 63 -23.42 20.49 10.54
N GLY A 64 -24.71 20.45 10.84
CA GLY A 64 -25.30 19.63 11.87
C GLY A 64 -24.85 18.16 11.80
N GLY A 65 -24.23 17.72 12.89
CA GLY A 65 -23.74 16.34 13.04
C GLY A 65 -22.99 16.13 14.35
N ALA A 66 -23.43 16.78 15.44
CA ALA A 66 -22.82 16.63 16.77
C ALA A 66 -22.98 15.22 17.39
N GLY A 67 -23.49 14.25 16.63
CA GLY A 67 -23.79 12.90 17.09
C GLY A 67 -22.95 11.78 16.47
N SER A 68 -22.24 11.98 15.35
CA SER A 68 -21.52 10.89 14.66
C SER A 68 -20.00 10.91 14.89
N THR A 69 -19.43 12.04 15.33
CA THR A 69 -17.98 12.26 15.28
C THR A 69 -17.20 11.28 16.16
N GLN A 70 -17.70 10.92 17.33
CA GLN A 70 -16.94 10.07 18.26
C GLN A 70 -16.93 8.60 17.79
N GLU A 71 -18.09 8.07 17.40
CA GLU A 71 -18.21 6.70 16.89
C GLU A 71 -17.46 6.52 15.56
N ASP A 72 -17.57 7.51 14.67
CA ASP A 72 -16.84 7.52 13.40
C ASP A 72 -15.32 7.57 13.61
N MET A 73 -14.86 8.39 14.58
CA MET A 73 -13.43 8.48 14.92
C MET A 73 -12.92 7.22 15.62
N GLU A 74 -13.73 6.55 16.43
CA GLU A 74 -13.40 5.26 17.03
C GLU A 74 -13.34 4.14 15.98
N ALA A 75 -14.28 4.12 15.04
CA ALA A 75 -14.26 3.22 13.90
C ALA A 75 -13.02 3.44 13.04
N LEU A 76 -12.64 4.70 12.79
CA LEU A 76 -11.44 5.07 12.05
C LEU A 76 -10.17 4.63 12.77
N LYS A 77 -10.09 4.84 14.09
CA LYS A 77 -8.97 4.37 14.93
C LYS A 77 -8.82 2.86 14.89
N LYS A 78 -9.92 2.11 15.04
CA LYS A 78 -9.92 0.64 14.94
C LYS A 78 -9.44 0.18 13.57
N LYS A 79 -9.94 0.78 12.48
CA LYS A 79 -9.47 0.48 11.12
C LYS A 79 -7.98 0.77 10.94
N LEU A 80 -7.50 1.90 11.45
CA LEU A 80 -6.10 2.28 11.37
C LEU A 80 -5.20 1.31 12.16
N GLU A 81 -5.63 0.91 13.36
CA GLU A 81 -4.93 -0.08 14.18
C GLU A 81 -4.85 -1.42 13.44
N VAL A 82 -5.96 -1.88 12.88
CA VAL A 82 -5.98 -3.10 12.06
C VAL A 82 -5.04 -2.96 10.88
N LEU A 83 -5.07 -1.88 10.11
CA LEU A 83 -4.21 -1.72 8.93
C LEU A 83 -2.72 -1.66 9.28
N THR A 84 -2.36 -0.96 10.36
CA THR A 84 -0.96 -0.77 10.80
C THR A 84 -0.40 -1.93 11.63
N SER A 85 -1.26 -2.82 12.14
CA SER A 85 -0.80 -3.97 12.92
C SER A 85 0.09 -4.92 12.09
N VAL A 86 1.04 -5.55 12.79
CA VAL A 86 1.97 -6.52 12.21
C VAL A 86 1.18 -7.71 11.65
N PRO A 87 1.50 -8.21 10.44
CA PRO A 87 0.78 -9.33 9.82
C PRO A 87 0.55 -10.55 10.71
N LYS A 88 1.51 -10.91 11.57
CA LYS A 88 1.39 -12.00 12.55
C LYS A 88 0.26 -11.84 13.57
N LYS A 89 -0.14 -10.60 13.87
CA LYS A 89 -1.27 -10.32 14.77
C LYS A 89 -2.61 -10.49 14.05
N LYS A 90 -2.63 -10.34 12.72
CA LYS A 90 -3.83 -10.47 11.89
C LYS A 90 -4.10 -11.91 11.48
N TYR A 91 -3.04 -12.66 11.16
CA TYR A 91 -3.14 -13.97 10.54
C TYR A 91 -2.30 -15.00 11.30
N PRO A 92 -2.83 -16.21 11.52
CA PRO A 92 -2.08 -17.29 12.17
C PRO A 92 -0.91 -17.81 11.33
N TYR A 93 -0.96 -17.64 10.01
CA TYR A 93 0.09 -18.04 9.05
C TYR A 93 0.27 -16.99 7.95
N ALA A 94 1.42 -17.02 7.28
CA ALA A 94 1.69 -16.17 6.12
C ALA A 94 0.73 -16.51 4.97
N ILE A 95 0.07 -15.51 4.41
CA ILE A 95 -0.90 -15.69 3.32
C ILE A 95 -0.27 -15.42 1.96
N THR A 96 0.77 -14.57 1.91
CA THR A 96 1.45 -14.20 0.68
C THR A 96 2.91 -14.61 0.70
N SER A 97 3.49 -14.91 -0.45
CA SER A 97 4.92 -15.24 -0.58
C SER A 97 5.84 -14.15 -0.04
N ALA A 98 5.44 -12.89 -0.16
CA ALA A 98 6.18 -11.77 0.43
C ALA A 98 6.17 -11.79 1.96
N GLN A 99 5.10 -12.30 2.59
CA GLN A 99 5.04 -12.48 4.04
C GLN A 99 5.92 -13.65 4.50
N GLU A 100 6.05 -14.71 3.71
CA GLU A 100 6.87 -15.90 4.04
C GLU A 100 8.33 -15.54 4.29
N VAL A 101 8.94 -14.68 3.46
CA VAL A 101 10.36 -14.28 3.58
C VAL A 101 10.68 -13.63 4.93
N GLY A 102 9.69 -12.97 5.55
CA GLY A 102 9.83 -12.27 6.82
C GLY A 102 9.25 -13.02 8.02
N TRP A 103 8.52 -14.11 7.81
CA TRP A 103 7.60 -14.63 8.83
C TRP A 103 8.35 -15.12 10.07
N ASP A 104 9.39 -15.94 9.95
CA ASP A 104 10.05 -16.53 11.12
C ASP A 104 11.28 -15.74 11.63
N ASN A 105 11.49 -14.51 11.12
CA ASN A 105 12.66 -13.72 11.49
C ASN A 105 12.72 -13.37 12.98
N ASP A 106 11.58 -13.16 13.65
CA ASP A 106 11.58 -12.76 15.07
C ASP A 106 12.26 -13.82 15.98
N GLU A 107 12.06 -15.10 15.68
CA GLU A 107 12.61 -16.23 16.46
C GLU A 107 14.01 -16.59 15.97
N MET A 108 14.18 -16.71 14.65
CA MET A 108 15.45 -17.11 14.04
C MET A 108 16.53 -16.05 14.22
N PHE A 109 16.17 -14.76 14.19
CA PHE A 109 17.14 -13.69 14.35
C PHE A 109 17.78 -13.73 15.73
N GLN A 110 16.99 -13.88 16.81
CA GLN A 110 17.52 -13.95 18.18
C GLN A 110 18.48 -15.13 18.38
N ALA A 111 18.17 -16.29 17.79
CA ALA A 111 19.02 -17.47 17.87
C ALA A 111 20.35 -17.31 17.10
N HIS A 112 20.33 -16.55 16.01
CA HIS A 112 21.48 -16.35 15.13
C HIS A 112 22.16 -14.99 15.28
N VAL A 113 21.78 -14.18 16.28
CA VAL A 113 22.47 -12.90 16.54
C VAL A 113 23.94 -13.20 16.85
N PRO A 114 24.88 -12.60 16.10
CA PRO A 114 26.29 -12.78 16.39
C PRO A 114 26.60 -12.26 17.79
N ARG A 115 27.21 -13.10 18.62
CA ARG A 115 27.59 -12.76 20.01
C ARG A 115 28.45 -11.50 20.09
N TYR A 116 29.22 -11.23 19.04
CA TYR A 116 30.02 -10.02 18.90
C TYR A 116 29.68 -9.35 17.57
N GLY A 117 29.29 -8.08 17.63
CA GLY A 117 29.15 -7.25 16.44
C GLY A 117 30.53 -6.83 15.95
N TYR A 118 30.99 -7.41 14.84
CA TYR A 118 32.20 -6.95 14.13
C TYR A 118 31.89 -5.81 13.16
N SER A 119 30.93 -4.95 13.50
CA SER A 119 30.64 -3.77 12.67
C SER A 119 31.84 -2.83 12.70
N LYS A 120 32.29 -2.40 11.52
CA LYS A 120 33.38 -1.43 11.40
C LYS A 120 32.85 -0.07 11.83
N GLY A 121 33.13 0.32 13.07
CA GLY A 121 32.85 1.67 13.55
C GLY A 121 33.72 2.73 12.87
N SER A 122 33.27 3.98 12.88
CA SER A 122 34.12 5.09 12.42
C SER A 122 35.24 5.36 13.41
N CYS A 123 36.48 5.35 12.92
CA CYS A 123 37.67 5.75 13.67
C CYS A 123 37.89 7.27 13.58
N ALA A 124 38.80 7.81 14.40
CA ALA A 124 39.09 9.24 14.47
C ALA A 124 39.48 9.82 13.10
N GLU A 125 40.24 9.07 12.31
CA GLU A 125 40.70 9.44 10.98
C GLU A 125 39.53 9.53 9.99
N THR A 126 38.59 8.58 10.03
CA THR A 126 37.39 8.63 9.17
C THR A 126 36.44 9.75 9.56
N LYS A 127 36.36 10.09 10.85
CA LYS A 127 35.58 11.25 11.33
C LYS A 127 36.21 12.55 10.85
N TYR A 128 37.52 12.71 11.06
CA TYR A 128 38.28 13.84 10.55
C TYR A 128 38.10 14.03 9.05
N ALA A 129 38.20 12.94 8.28
CA ALA A 129 38.05 13.01 6.83
C ALA A 129 36.65 13.49 6.41
N ASN A 130 35.60 13.02 7.09
CA ASN A 130 34.23 13.48 6.84
C ASN A 130 34.07 14.96 7.21
N ASP A 131 34.53 15.37 8.39
CA ASP A 131 34.43 16.76 8.86
C ASP A 131 35.19 17.72 7.94
N TYR A 132 36.36 17.31 7.46
CA TYR A 132 37.16 18.08 6.51
C TYR A 132 36.43 18.26 5.17
N VAL A 133 35.81 17.20 4.64
CA VAL A 133 35.00 17.28 3.42
C VAL A 133 33.78 18.18 3.62
N ILE A 134 33.14 18.14 4.78
CA ILE A 134 31.99 19.01 5.09
C ILE A 134 32.41 20.48 5.15
N MET A 135 33.54 20.80 5.79
CA MET A 135 33.99 22.18 5.96
C MET A 135 34.64 22.79 4.71
N THR A 136 35.40 22.00 3.95
CA THR A 136 36.23 22.50 2.85
C THR A 136 35.71 22.10 1.47
N HIS A 137 34.68 21.25 1.42
CA HIS A 137 34.17 20.61 0.20
C HIS A 137 35.24 19.89 -0.63
N LYS A 138 36.38 19.56 -0.02
CA LYS A 138 37.51 18.85 -0.62
C LYS A 138 37.91 17.68 0.27
N SER A 139 38.41 16.58 -0.31
CA SER A 139 38.91 15.45 0.48
C SER A 139 40.34 15.72 0.95
N PRO A 140 40.67 15.42 2.23
CA PRO A 140 42.00 15.68 2.78
C PRO A 140 43.10 14.79 2.20
N PHE A 141 42.72 13.72 1.47
CA PHE A 141 43.65 12.77 0.86
C PHE A 141 43.93 13.06 -0.62
N VAL A 142 43.38 14.14 -1.18
CA VAL A 142 43.68 14.55 -2.56
C VAL A 142 45.04 15.23 -2.59
N THR A 143 46.04 14.56 -3.16
CA THR A 143 47.31 15.21 -3.51
C THR A 143 47.09 16.15 -4.68
N LYS A 144 47.53 17.41 -4.53
CA LYS A 144 47.60 18.53 -5.51
C LYS A 144 46.52 18.50 -6.61
N ASP A 145 45.62 19.49 -6.58
CA ASP A 145 44.61 19.73 -7.61
C ASP A 145 45.22 19.55 -9.02
N LYS A 146 45.00 18.38 -9.66
CA LYS A 146 45.51 18.12 -11.02
C LYS A 146 45.01 19.18 -12.01
N LEU A 147 43.89 19.83 -11.69
CA LEU A 147 43.35 21.00 -12.39
C LEU A 147 44.30 22.20 -12.42
N ALA A 148 45.07 22.45 -11.35
CA ALA A 148 46.02 23.56 -11.29
C ALA A 148 47.33 23.27 -12.06
N ASP A 149 47.71 22.00 -12.20
CA ASP A 149 48.92 21.58 -12.92
C ASP A 149 48.70 21.54 -14.46
N HIS A 150 47.47 21.32 -14.94
CA HIS A 150 47.13 21.43 -16.37
C HIS A 150 47.10 22.88 -16.90
N ALA A 151 46.96 23.88 -16.02
CA ALA A 151 46.92 25.29 -16.39
C ALA A 151 48.31 25.95 -16.53
N LYS A 152 49.39 25.21 -16.21
CA LYS A 152 50.79 25.72 -16.21
C LYS A 152 51.65 25.15 -17.34
N LYS A 153 51.05 24.64 -18.42
CA LYS A 153 51.78 24.08 -19.57
C LYS A 153 51.50 24.83 -20.85
#